data_AF-A0A8S4G2E3-F1
#
_entry.id   AF-A0A8S4G2E3-F1
#
_cell.length_a   1.000
_cell.length_b   1.000
_cell.length_c   1.000
_cell.angle_alpha   90.00
_cell.angle_beta   90.00
_cell.angle_gamma   90.00
#
_symmetry.space_group_name_H-M   'P 1'
#
loop_
_entity.id
_entity.type
_entity.pdbx_description
1 polymer ?
#
loop_
_entity_poly.entity_id
_entity_poly.type
_entity_poly.pdbx_seq_one_letter_code
_entity_poly.pdbx_strand_id
1 'polypeptide(L)'
;MGKRYLCDYCHKSLVAAPSVVRTHQRGLLHQQLVQEHYQQFKDPDVILAEEALKKPCLRFANGSCSFGGLCRYSHYSNEELDNLRRAVAVTKTNSGSVPQPPPEGLCQELQRLRPPGLAVSYNADGETSLFPWKYNVAFDKYTLPPSLKRMDDDDFSFPCNPEWGLG
;
A
#
# COMPACT_ATOMS: atom_id res chain seq x y z
N MET A 1 -0.12 35.07 -5.82
CA MET A 1 -0.90 33.85 -6.14
C MET A 1 -0.38 32.70 -5.27
N GLY A 2 -1.04 32.39 -4.16
CA GLY A 2 -0.56 31.40 -3.19
C GLY A 2 -0.74 29.95 -3.69
N LYS A 3 0.18 29.06 -3.32
CA LYS A 3 0.08 27.61 -3.58
C LYS A 3 -1.23 27.08 -2.98
N ARG A 4 -1.92 26.19 -3.69
CA ARG A 4 -3.15 25.51 -3.23
C ARG A 4 -2.91 24.00 -3.27
N TYR A 5 -3.50 23.28 -2.32
CA TYR A 5 -3.54 21.82 -2.32
C TYR A 5 -4.91 21.33 -2.78
N LEU A 6 -4.96 20.15 -3.38
CA LEU A 6 -6.18 19.42 -3.70
C LEU A 6 -6.25 18.22 -2.75
N CYS A 7 -7.41 17.99 -2.14
CA CYS A 7 -7.67 16.76 -1.41
C CYS A 7 -8.38 15.77 -2.33
N ASP A 8 -7.78 14.61 -2.57
CA ASP A 8 -8.31 13.60 -3.48
C ASP A 8 -9.61 12.97 -2.97
N TYR A 9 -9.74 12.80 -1.65
CA TYR A 9 -10.97 12.24 -1.06
C TYR A 9 -12.15 13.22 -1.11
N CYS A 10 -11.90 14.52 -0.93
CA CYS A 10 -12.96 15.53 -0.87
C CYS A 10 -13.17 16.29 -2.18
N HIS A 11 -12.28 16.11 -3.16
CA HIS A 11 -12.20 16.87 -4.42
C HIS A 11 -12.29 18.40 -4.23
N LYS A 12 -11.69 18.92 -3.14
CA LYS A 12 -11.72 20.35 -2.78
C LYS A 12 -10.33 20.94 -2.80
N SER A 13 -10.21 22.13 -3.39
CA SER A 13 -8.98 22.93 -3.31
C SER A 13 -8.92 23.70 -1.99
N LEU A 14 -7.80 23.64 -1.30
CA LEU A 14 -7.52 24.33 -0.05
C LEU A 14 -6.25 25.18 -0.15
N VAL A 15 -6.17 26.23 0.66
CA VAL A 15 -4.97 27.08 0.76
C VAL A 15 -3.83 26.26 1.36
N ALA A 16 -2.60 26.39 0.84
CA ALA A 16 -1.42 25.67 1.33
C ALA A 16 -0.89 26.15 2.71
N ALA A 17 -1.79 26.58 3.60
CA ALA A 17 -1.47 26.90 4.99
C ALA A 17 -1.60 25.62 5.84
N PRO A 18 -0.60 25.25 6.66
CA PRO A 18 -0.63 24.00 7.43
C PRO A 18 -1.78 23.95 8.45
N SER A 19 -2.23 25.09 8.96
CA SER A 19 -3.41 25.18 9.82
C SER A 19 -4.68 24.73 9.10
N VAL A 20 -4.89 25.20 7.87
CA VAL A 20 -6.04 24.86 7.02
C VAL A 20 -6.01 23.38 6.61
N VAL A 21 -4.83 22.86 6.28
CA VAL A 21 -4.66 21.44 5.94
C VAL A 21 -5.02 20.56 7.15
N ARG A 22 -4.52 20.88 8.35
CA ARG A 22 -4.80 20.12 9.56
C ARG A 22 -6.28 20.15 9.95
N THR A 23 -6.94 21.30 9.85
CA THR A 23 -8.38 21.40 10.16
C THR A 23 -9.22 20.65 9.13
N HIS A 24 -8.83 20.69 7.85
CA HIS A 24 -9.47 19.90 6.81
C HIS A 24 -9.36 18.39 7.06
N GLN A 25 -8.16 17.88 7.36
CA GLN A 25 -7.92 16.46 7.67
C GLN A 25 -8.69 15.98 8.92
N ARG A 26 -8.90 16.86 9.90
CA ARG A 26 -9.70 16.59 11.10
C ARG A 26 -11.21 16.76 10.89
N GLY A 27 -11.63 17.22 9.72
CA GLY A 27 -13.04 17.41 9.40
C GLY A 27 -13.77 16.07 9.33
N LEU A 28 -14.97 16.02 9.91
CA LEU A 28 -15.80 14.80 9.95
C LEU A 28 -16.06 14.23 8.55
N LEU A 29 -16.39 15.10 7.58
CA LEU A 29 -16.65 14.67 6.20
C LEU A 29 -15.42 14.02 5.57
N HIS A 30 -14.22 14.59 5.78
CA HIS A 30 -12.99 14.01 5.26
C HIS A 30 -12.75 12.63 5.88
N GLN A 31 -12.87 12.51 7.20
CA GLN A 31 -12.68 11.23 7.89
C GLN A 31 -13.68 10.17 7.43
N GLN A 32 -14.96 10.54 7.22
CA GLN A 32 -15.98 9.63 6.71
C GLN A 32 -15.64 9.11 5.30
N LEU A 33 -15.29 10.00 4.38
CA LEU A 33 -14.93 9.64 3.00
C LEU A 33 -13.68 8.77 2.96
N VAL A 34 -12.68 9.09 3.77
CA VAL A 34 -11.46 8.29 3.89
C VAL A 34 -11.79 6.88 4.37
N GLN A 35 -12.64 6.75 5.40
CA GLN A 35 -13.03 5.43 5.90
C GLN A 35 -13.87 4.63 4.90
N GLU A 36 -14.82 5.26 4.22
CA GLU A 36 -15.61 4.62 3.17
C GLU A 36 -14.71 4.10 2.05
N HIS A 37 -13.75 4.91 1.62
CA HIS A 37 -12.74 4.49 0.64
C HIS A 37 -11.97 3.27 1.12
N TYR A 38 -11.40 3.29 2.34
CA TYR A 38 -10.67 2.15 2.87
C TYR A 38 -11.54 0.90 3.08
N GLN A 39 -12.84 1.07 3.38
CA GLN A 39 -13.77 -0.06 3.52
C GLN A 39 -13.95 -0.82 2.21
N GLN A 40 -13.91 -0.13 1.06
CA GLN A 40 -14.05 -0.76 -0.25
C GLN A 40 -12.88 -1.71 -0.61
N PHE A 41 -11.69 -1.44 -0.07
CA PHE A 41 -10.48 -2.23 -0.35
C PHE A 41 -10.08 -3.15 0.82
N LYS A 42 -10.94 -3.26 1.84
CA LYS A 42 -10.62 -4.05 3.02
C LYS A 42 -10.83 -5.53 2.74
N ASP A 43 -9.90 -6.36 3.22
CA ASP A 43 -9.98 -7.81 3.03
C ASP A 43 -11.25 -8.40 3.67
N PRO A 44 -11.94 -9.32 2.98
CA PRO A 44 -13.19 -9.90 3.48
C PRO A 44 -13.01 -10.65 4.80
N ASP A 45 -11.84 -11.27 5.00
CA ASP A 45 -11.45 -11.94 6.23
C ASP A 45 -11.43 -10.99 7.43
N VAL A 46 -10.84 -9.81 7.24
CA VAL A 46 -10.70 -8.80 8.29
C VAL A 46 -12.06 -8.15 8.58
N ILE A 47 -12.85 -7.87 7.53
CA ILE A 47 -14.23 -7.37 7.69
C ILE A 47 -15.04 -8.35 8.55
N LEU A 48 -15.00 -9.64 8.22
CA LEU A 48 -15.75 -10.66 8.95
C LEU A 48 -15.32 -10.75 10.42
N ALA A 49 -14.02 -10.71 10.70
CA ALA A 49 -13.50 -10.77 12.06
C ALA A 49 -13.96 -9.57 12.91
N GLU A 50 -13.95 -8.37 12.34
CA GLU A 50 -14.39 -7.16 13.05
C GLU A 50 -15.90 -7.07 13.20
N GLU A 51 -16.64 -7.36 12.14
CA GLU A 51 -18.09 -7.16 12.09
C GLU A 51 -18.85 -8.26 12.86
N ALA A 52 -18.33 -9.50 12.89
CA ALA A 52 -18.93 -10.59 13.67
C ALA A 52 -18.88 -10.34 15.19
N LEU A 53 -17.94 -9.51 15.67
CA LEU A 53 -17.83 -9.12 17.08
C LEU A 53 -18.74 -7.93 17.43
N LYS A 54 -19.17 -7.15 16.43
CA LYS A 54 -19.99 -5.94 16.64
C LYS A 54 -21.46 -6.30 16.76
N LYS A 55 -22.18 -5.54 17.59
CA LYS A 55 -23.65 -5.61 17.63
C LYS A 55 -24.23 -4.92 16.38
N PRO A 56 -25.34 -5.42 15.81
CA PRO A 56 -25.97 -4.80 14.64
C PRO A 56 -26.50 -3.41 14.97
N CYS A 57 -26.37 -2.48 14.02
CA CYS A 57 -26.80 -1.10 14.17
C CYS A 57 -28.32 -0.96 13.97
N LEU A 58 -29.06 -0.69 15.05
CA LEU A 58 -30.52 -0.46 14.97
C LEU A 58 -30.90 0.71 14.06
N ARG A 59 -30.07 1.76 14.00
CA ARG A 59 -30.34 2.94 13.15
C ARG A 59 -30.21 2.60 11.66
N PHE A 60 -29.23 1.76 11.33
CA PHE A 60 -29.04 1.29 9.96
C PHE A 60 -30.19 0.34 9.57
N ALA A 61 -30.60 -0.56 10.47
CA ALA A 61 -31.76 -1.42 10.24
C ALA A 61 -33.06 -0.62 10.00
N ASN A 62 -33.20 0.55 10.62
CA ASN A 62 -34.34 1.47 10.41
C ASN A 62 -34.22 2.34 9.15
N GLY A 63 -33.15 2.19 8.35
CA GLY A 63 -33.01 2.78 7.02
C GLY A 63 -32.00 3.94 6.90
N SER A 64 -31.47 4.51 7.99
CA SER A 64 -30.38 5.49 7.86
C SER A 64 -29.50 5.61 9.11
N CYS A 65 -28.18 5.53 8.92
CA CYS A 65 -27.19 5.77 9.96
C CYS A 65 -26.40 7.05 9.69
N SER A 66 -26.54 8.06 10.55
CA SER A 66 -25.81 9.34 10.41
C SER A 66 -24.29 9.21 10.57
N PHE A 67 -23.80 8.09 11.11
CA PHE A 67 -22.37 7.87 11.35
C PHE A 67 -21.65 7.30 10.12
N GLY A 68 -22.37 6.72 9.16
CA GLY A 68 -21.77 6.11 7.96
C GLY A 68 -20.66 5.12 8.32
N GLY A 69 -19.50 5.24 7.68
CA GLY A 69 -18.33 4.39 7.93
C GLY A 69 -17.71 4.49 9.34
N LEU A 70 -18.02 5.55 10.09
CA LEU A 70 -17.55 5.75 11.48
C LEU A 70 -18.41 5.03 12.52
N CYS A 71 -19.40 4.26 12.09
CA CYS A 71 -20.32 3.61 13.02
C CYS A 71 -19.59 2.54 13.85
N ARG A 72 -19.82 2.55 15.17
CA ARG A 72 -19.28 1.52 16.09
C ARG A 72 -20.02 0.18 15.97
N TYR A 73 -21.22 0.19 15.41
CA TYR A 73 -22.09 -0.97 15.27
C TYR A 73 -22.02 -1.52 13.84
N SER A 74 -22.32 -2.81 13.69
CA SER A 74 -22.27 -3.44 12.38
C SER A 74 -23.39 -2.96 11.48
N HIS A 75 -23.05 -2.63 10.23
CA HIS A 75 -24.00 -2.32 9.17
C HIS A 75 -24.31 -3.55 8.30
N TYR A 76 -23.80 -4.73 8.66
CA TYR A 76 -24.09 -5.96 7.96
C TYR A 76 -25.29 -6.66 8.60
N SER A 77 -26.17 -7.17 7.75
CA SER A 77 -27.19 -8.13 8.14
C SER A 77 -26.56 -9.50 8.44
N ASN A 78 -27.28 -10.34 9.18
CA ASN A 78 -26.81 -11.71 9.46
C ASN A 78 -26.61 -12.51 8.16
N GLU A 79 -27.49 -12.30 7.17
CA GLU A 79 -27.38 -12.97 5.86
C GLU A 79 -26.11 -12.54 5.11
N GLU A 80 -25.77 -11.25 5.12
CA GLU A 80 -24.54 -10.74 4.51
C GLU A 80 -23.29 -11.27 5.21
N LEU A 81 -23.30 -11.36 6.55
CA LEU A 81 -22.20 -11.96 7.31
C LEU A 81 -22.02 -13.45 6.99
N ASP A 82 -23.11 -14.19 6.82
CA ASP A 82 -23.05 -15.60 6.41
C ASP A 82 -22.59 -15.77 4.96
N ASN A 83 -22.95 -14.85 4.07
CA ASN A 83 -22.42 -14.80 2.72
C ASN A 83 -20.91 -14.52 2.72
N LEU A 84 -20.45 -13.57 3.53
CA LEU A 84 -19.03 -13.28 3.71
C LEU A 84 -18.28 -14.49 4.27
N ARG A 85 -18.83 -15.19 5.27
CA ARG A 85 -18.23 -16.43 5.81
C ARG A 85 -18.02 -17.49 4.74
N ARG A 86 -19.02 -17.69 3.87
CA ARG A 86 -18.91 -18.63 2.75
C ARG A 86 -17.88 -18.18 1.72
N ALA A 87 -17.87 -16.90 1.35
CA ALA A 87 -16.89 -16.36 0.40
C ALA A 87 -15.45 -16.53 0.92
N VAL A 88 -15.21 -16.19 2.19
CA VAL A 88 -13.91 -16.36 2.87
C VAL A 88 -13.49 -17.83 2.94
N ALA A 89 -14.42 -18.74 3.23
CA ALA A 89 -14.10 -20.17 3.23
C ALA A 89 -13.63 -20.66 1.84
N VAL A 90 -14.30 -20.21 0.77
CA VAL A 90 -13.93 -20.55 -0.62
C VAL A 90 -12.59 -19.93 -1.02
N THR A 91 -12.35 -18.66 -0.67
CA THR A 91 -11.06 -18.01 -0.97
C THR A 91 -9.93 -18.67 -0.20
N LYS A 92 -10.14 -19.09 1.06
CA LYS A 92 -9.14 -19.85 1.83
C LYS A 92 -8.77 -21.16 1.18
N THR A 93 -9.76 -21.93 0.72
CA THR A 93 -9.50 -23.18 -0.01
C THR A 93 -8.74 -22.95 -1.32
N ASN A 94 -8.94 -21.81 -1.98
CA ASN A 94 -8.24 -21.46 -3.22
C ASN A 94 -6.89 -20.75 -2.98
N SER A 95 -6.69 -20.10 -1.83
CA SER A 95 -5.45 -19.38 -1.49
C SER A 95 -4.28 -20.31 -1.15
N GLY A 96 -4.55 -21.60 -0.97
CA GLY A 96 -3.51 -22.63 -0.88
C GLY A 96 -2.83 -22.96 -2.21
N SER A 97 -3.22 -22.36 -3.34
CA SER A 97 -2.72 -22.73 -4.66
C SER A 97 -2.63 -21.60 -5.67
N VAL A 98 -2.32 -20.36 -5.27
CA VAL A 98 -1.57 -19.51 -6.20
C VAL A 98 -0.12 -19.92 -6.01
N PRO A 99 0.50 -20.68 -6.93
CA PRO A 99 1.93 -20.85 -6.87
C PRO A 99 2.47 -19.44 -7.05
N GLN A 100 2.98 -18.83 -5.99
CA GLN A 100 3.90 -17.73 -6.18
C GLN A 100 5.00 -18.32 -7.07
N PRO A 101 5.18 -17.83 -8.31
CA PRO A 101 6.22 -18.34 -9.15
C PRO A 101 7.53 -18.23 -8.36
N PRO A 102 8.38 -19.27 -8.39
CA PRO A 102 9.64 -19.27 -7.66
C PRO A 102 10.34 -17.93 -7.86
N PRO A 103 10.85 -17.29 -6.79
CA PRO A 103 11.45 -15.96 -6.89
C PRO A 103 12.55 -15.89 -7.97
N GLU A 104 13.14 -17.03 -8.30
CA GLU A 104 14.11 -17.24 -9.38
C GLU A 104 13.59 -16.86 -10.78
N GLY A 105 12.31 -17.09 -11.08
CA GLY A 105 11.71 -16.81 -12.40
C GLY A 105 11.12 -15.40 -12.55
N LEU A 106 10.64 -14.82 -11.44
CA LEU A 106 10.04 -13.48 -11.43
C LEU A 106 11.05 -12.39 -11.81
N CYS A 107 12.26 -12.48 -11.27
CA CYS A 107 13.32 -11.52 -11.57
C CYS A 107 13.68 -11.55 -13.06
N GLN A 108 13.76 -12.74 -13.65
CA GLN A 108 14.08 -12.92 -15.07
C GLN A 108 12.96 -12.44 -15.99
N GLU A 109 11.70 -12.64 -15.62
CA GLU A 109 10.56 -12.20 -16.42
C GLU A 109 10.37 -10.67 -16.38
N LEU A 110 10.59 -10.05 -15.23
CA LEU A 110 10.64 -8.58 -15.11
C LEU A 110 11.78 -7.96 -15.93
N GLN A 111 12.90 -8.66 -16.07
CA GLN A 111 13.99 -8.24 -16.96
C GLN A 111 13.59 -8.31 -18.45
N ARG A 112 12.75 -9.28 -18.84
CA ARG A 112 12.27 -9.45 -20.23
C ARG A 112 11.21 -8.43 -20.62
N LEU A 113 10.33 -8.04 -19.71
CA LEU A 113 9.27 -7.05 -19.94
C LEU A 113 9.77 -5.59 -19.89
N ARG A 114 11.09 -5.39 -19.88
CA ARG A 114 11.71 -4.09 -19.62
C ARG A 114 11.60 -3.11 -20.81
N PRO A 115 11.24 -1.84 -20.58
CA PRO A 115 11.36 -0.79 -21.59
C PRO A 115 12.85 -0.44 -21.88
N PRO A 116 13.25 -0.20 -23.14
CA PRO A 116 14.62 0.15 -23.48
C PRO A 116 14.98 1.55 -22.93
N GLY A 117 15.99 1.62 -22.05
CA GLY A 117 16.47 2.90 -21.49
C GLY A 117 17.12 2.87 -20.10
N LEU A 118 17.14 1.73 -19.41
CA LEU A 118 17.82 1.58 -18.11
C LEU A 118 19.34 1.44 -18.26
N ALA A 119 20.08 2.05 -17.32
CA ALA A 119 21.54 2.07 -17.36
C ALA A 119 22.14 0.71 -17.00
N VAL A 120 23.00 0.21 -17.89
CA VAL A 120 23.74 -1.03 -17.74
C VAL A 120 25.10 -0.72 -17.10
N SER A 121 25.45 -1.36 -15.98
CA SER A 121 26.84 -1.46 -15.51
C SER A 121 27.37 -2.87 -15.80
N TYR A 122 28.66 -2.94 -16.12
CA TYR A 122 29.40 -4.19 -16.27
C TYR A 122 30.29 -4.33 -15.04
N ASN A 123 30.13 -5.41 -14.27
CA ASN A 123 31.08 -5.73 -13.22
C ASN A 123 32.33 -6.39 -13.82
N ALA A 124 33.45 -6.35 -13.08
CA ALA A 124 34.72 -6.95 -13.50
C ALA A 124 34.62 -8.47 -13.73
N ASP A 125 33.62 -9.13 -13.11
CA ASP A 125 33.33 -10.56 -13.27
C ASP A 125 32.45 -10.89 -14.49
N GLY A 126 32.07 -9.90 -15.30
CA GLY A 126 31.26 -10.09 -16.51
C GLY A 126 29.76 -10.22 -16.24
N GLU A 127 29.33 -10.14 -14.99
CA GLU A 127 27.91 -10.12 -14.64
C GLU A 127 27.31 -8.73 -14.88
N THR A 128 26.22 -8.69 -15.67
CA THR A 128 25.54 -7.46 -16.05
C THR A 128 24.52 -7.08 -14.98
N SER A 129 24.96 -6.36 -13.94
CA SER A 129 24.06 -5.78 -12.95
C SER A 129 23.31 -4.59 -13.54
N LEU A 130 21.98 -4.64 -13.48
CA LEU A 130 21.09 -3.65 -14.10
C LEU A 130 20.28 -2.97 -13.00
N PHE A 131 20.73 -1.77 -12.60
CA PHE A 131 20.12 -1.04 -11.50
C PHE A 131 18.98 -0.12 -11.97
N PRO A 132 17.86 -0.03 -11.21
CA PRO A 132 16.79 0.96 -11.44
C PRO A 132 17.29 2.41 -11.38
N TRP A 133 18.43 2.64 -10.73
CA TRP A 133 19.04 3.94 -10.51
C TRP A 133 20.55 3.87 -10.69
N LYS A 134 21.12 4.77 -11.49
CA LYS A 134 22.58 4.95 -11.61
C LYS A 134 22.97 6.23 -10.87
N TYR A 135 23.96 6.13 -9.98
CA TYR A 135 24.52 7.30 -9.32
C TYR A 135 25.01 8.31 -10.36
N ASN A 136 24.60 9.57 -10.22
CA ASN A 136 25.05 10.62 -11.13
C ASN A 136 26.41 11.16 -10.67
N VAL A 137 27.45 10.89 -11.46
CA VAL A 137 28.83 11.34 -11.23
C VAL A 137 28.97 12.86 -11.08
N ALA A 138 27.98 13.65 -11.53
CA ALA A 138 27.95 15.09 -11.29
C ALA A 138 27.84 15.47 -9.79
N PHE A 139 27.49 14.52 -8.91
CA PHE A 139 27.47 14.70 -7.46
C PHE A 139 28.83 14.47 -6.78
N ASP A 140 29.83 13.92 -7.47
CA ASP A 140 31.19 13.76 -6.92
C ASP A 140 31.87 15.11 -6.62
N LYS A 141 31.31 16.22 -7.12
CA LYS A 141 31.77 17.59 -6.82
C LYS A 141 31.52 18.03 -5.37
N TYR A 142 30.71 17.30 -4.62
CA TYR A 142 30.42 17.60 -3.22
C TYR A 142 31.26 16.71 -2.30
N THR A 143 32.06 17.31 -1.42
CA THR A 143 32.74 16.57 -0.35
C THR A 143 31.71 15.99 0.61
N LEU A 144 31.61 14.66 0.63
CA LEU A 144 30.75 13.95 1.56
C LEU A 144 31.33 14.03 2.98
N PRO A 145 30.50 14.21 4.02
CA PRO A 145 30.95 14.13 5.40
C PRO A 145 31.42 12.70 5.73
N PRO A 146 32.28 12.51 6.76
CA PRO A 146 32.89 11.21 7.05
C PRO A 146 31.91 10.07 7.38
N SER A 147 30.66 10.39 7.69
CA SER A 147 29.58 9.42 7.94
C SER A 147 28.85 8.94 6.68
N LEU A 148 29.15 9.51 5.51
CA LEU A 148 28.49 9.18 4.24
C LEU A 148 29.51 8.70 3.23
N LYS A 149 29.31 7.50 2.69
CA LYS A 149 30.04 6.97 1.54
C LYS A 149 29.15 6.92 0.30
N ARG A 150 29.77 7.01 -0.88
CA ARG A 150 29.13 6.68 -2.15
C ARG A 150 28.82 5.18 -2.14
N MET A 151 27.58 4.81 -2.47
CA MET A 151 27.22 3.41 -2.70
C MET A 151 27.91 2.92 -3.98
N ASP A 152 28.52 1.74 -3.90
CA ASP A 152 29.15 1.03 -5.01
C ASP A 152 28.37 -0.26 -5.35
N ASP A 153 28.74 -0.94 -6.43
CA ASP A 153 28.05 -2.16 -6.89
C ASP A 153 28.17 -3.32 -5.87
N ASP A 154 29.24 -3.37 -5.06
CA ASP A 154 29.46 -4.39 -4.02
C ASP A 154 28.53 -4.20 -2.80
N ASP A 155 28.09 -2.97 -2.52
CA ASP A 155 27.10 -2.68 -1.45
C ASP A 155 25.71 -3.29 -1.73
N PHE A 156 25.42 -3.67 -2.98
CA PHE A 156 24.16 -4.30 -3.37
C PHE A 156 24.17 -5.83 -3.27
N SER A 157 25.24 -6.43 -2.73
CA SER A 157 25.24 -7.84 -2.37
C SER A 157 24.27 -8.06 -1.20
N PHE A 158 22.98 -8.19 -1.51
CA PHE A 158 22.02 -8.74 -0.60
C PHE A 158 22.28 -10.25 -0.59
N PRO A 159 22.86 -10.84 0.46
CA PRO A 159 22.69 -12.26 0.63
C PRO A 159 21.18 -12.49 0.58
N CYS A 160 20.74 -13.36 -0.32
CA CYS A 160 19.39 -13.88 -0.25
C CYS A 160 19.32 -14.59 1.10
N ASN A 161 18.93 -13.87 2.16
CA ASN A 161 18.72 -14.43 3.48
C ASN A 161 17.34 -15.08 3.41
N PRO A 162 17.25 -16.42 3.36
CA PRO A 162 15.97 -17.12 3.37
C PRO A 162 15.24 -16.99 4.72
N GLU A 163 15.83 -16.31 5.71
CA GLU A 163 15.25 -16.16 7.05
C GLU A 163 14.17 -15.07 7.17
N TRP A 164 14.00 -14.21 6.16
CA TRP A 164 12.86 -13.27 6.13
C TRP A 164 11.59 -14.00 5.65
N GLY A 165 11.13 -14.96 6.46
CA GLY A 165 9.96 -15.78 6.14
C GLY A 165 9.56 -16.81 7.20
N LEU A 166 10.15 -16.80 8.39
CA LEU A 166 9.71 -17.63 9.52
C LEU A 166 9.52 -16.76 10.76
N GLY A 167 8.29 -16.27 10.93
CA GLY A 167 7.80 -15.56 12.11
C GLY A 167 6.28 -15.44 12.04
#